data_AF-Q4SNY2-F1
#
_entry.id   AF-Q4SNY2-F1
#
_cell.length_a   1.000
_cell.length_b   1.000
_cell.length_c   1.000
_cell.angle_alpha   90.00
_cell.angle_beta   90.00
_cell.angle_gamma   90.00
#
_symmetry.space_group_name_H-M   'P 1'
#
loop_
_entity.id
_entity.type
_entity.pdbx_description
1 polymer ?
#
loop_
_entity_poly.entity_id
_entity_poly.type
_entity_poly.pdbx_seq_one_letter_code
_entity_poly.pdbx_strand_id
1 'polypeptide(L)' 'GNTLYLWQFLMELLQDRKVCPRYIKWTDPHEGIFKLVNSKAVARLLGQTQKQTRYEL' A
#
# COMPACT_ATOMS: atom_id res chain seq x y z
N GLY A 1 18.48 2.98 -9.66
CA GLY A 1 17.65 1.78 -9.56
C GLY A 1 16.74 1.92 -8.37
N ASN A 2 15.54 2.45 -8.58
CA ASN A 2 14.60 2.77 -7.51
C ASN A 2 13.44 1.77 -7.59
N THR A 3 13.66 0.56 -7.07
CA THR A 3 12.64 -0.50 -7.10
C THR A 3 11.69 -0.30 -5.92
N LEU A 4 10.42 0.01 -6.20
CA LEU A 4 9.37 0.02 -5.18
C LEU A 4 9.09 -1.42 -4.73
N TYR A 5 9.39 -1.75 -3.46
CA TYR A 5 9.01 -3.04 -2.91
C TYR A 5 7.54 -3.03 -2.46
N LEU A 6 6.83 -4.13 -2.70
CA LEU A 6 5.42 -4.28 -2.30
C LEU A 6 5.19 -3.96 -0.82
N TRP A 7 6.08 -4.44 0.05
CA TRP A 7 5.93 -4.25 1.49
C TRP A 7 6.05 -2.76 1.89
N GLN A 8 6.91 -1.98 1.22
CA GLN A 8 7.05 -0.54 1.47
C GLN A 8 5.76 0.19 1.08
N PHE A 9 5.23 -0.12 -0.11
CA PHE A 9 3.94 0.40 -0.56
C PHE A 9 2.82 0.10 0.45
N LEU A 10 2.75 -1.13 0.97
CA LEU A 10 1.73 -1.51 1.96
C LEU A 10 1.90 -0.74 3.29
N MET A 11 3.13 -0.49 3.72
CA MET A 11 3.41 0.32 4.92
C MET A 11 2.96 1.78 4.72
N GLU A 12 3.21 2.37 3.55
CA GLU A 12 2.74 3.72 3.22
C GLU A 12 1.21 3.82 3.27
N LEU A 13 0.51 2.83 2.69
CA LEU A 13 -0.95 2.80 2.74
C LEU A 13 -1.51 2.66 4.17
N LEU A 14 -0.79 1.98 5.07
CA LEU A 14 -1.19 1.84 6.47
C LEU A 14 -1.03 3.14 7.26
N GLN A 15 -0.18 4.07 6.81
CA GLN A 15 0.02 5.39 7.41
C GLN A 15 -0.92 6.47 6.83
N ASP A 16 -1.40 6.30 5.60
CA ASP A 16 -2.30 7.26 4.95
C ASP A 16 -3.74 7.17 5.51
N ARG A 17 -4.17 8.22 6.21
CA ARG A 17 -5.51 8.34 6.81
C ARG A 17 -6.65 8.43 5.79
N LYS A 18 -6.37 8.71 4.52
CA LYS A 18 -7.36 8.69 3.43
C LYS A 18 -7.61 7.27 2.92
N VAL A 19 -6.63 6.38 3.11
CA VAL A 19 -6.65 4.99 2.63
C VAL A 19 -6.94 4.01 3.76
N CYS A 20 -6.29 4.17 4.90
CA CYS A 20 -6.51 3.43 6.13
C CYS A 20 -7.59 4.10 6.99
N PRO A 21 -8.65 3.38 7.42
CA PRO A 21 -8.81 1.93 7.40
C PRO A 21 -9.61 1.37 6.20
N ARG A 22 -9.95 2.20 5.20
CA ARG A 22 -10.92 1.87 4.14
C ARG A 22 -10.44 0.76 3.20
N TYR A 23 -9.18 0.74 2.81
CA TYR A 23 -8.63 -0.24 1.85
C TYR A 23 -7.67 -1.25 2.49
N ILE A 24 -6.96 -0.83 3.52
CA ILE A 24 -6.04 -1.64 4.33
C ILE A 24 -6.12 -1.11 5.76
N LYS A 25 -5.93 -1.98 6.75
CA LYS A 25 -5.87 -1.55 8.16
C LYS A 25 -5.08 -2.53 9.01
N TRP A 26 -4.50 -2.02 10.09
CA TRP A 26 -3.99 -2.87 11.17
C TRP A 26 -5.13 -3.64 11.83
N THR A 27 -4.89 -4.93 12.06
CA THR A 27 -5.67 -5.76 12.97
C THR A 27 -4.96 -5.90 14.29
N ASP A 28 -3.63 -5.99 14.26
CA ASP A 28 -2.73 -5.90 15.41
C ASP A 28 -1.44 -5.15 15.00
N PRO A 29 -1.31 -3.85 15.31
CA PRO A 29 -0.12 -3.09 14.96
C PRO A 29 1.15 -3.54 15.70
N HIS A 30 1.02 -4.09 16.92
CA HIS A 30 2.17 -4.50 17.72
C HIS A 30 2.81 -5.76 17.15
N GLU A 31 1.98 -6.69 16.69
CA GLU A 31 2.40 -7.94 16.04
C GLU A 31 2.60 -7.79 14.53
N GLY A 32 2.42 -6.58 13.97
CA GLY A 32 2.58 -6.33 12.54
C GLY A 32 1.50 -6.99 11.65
N ILE A 33 0.34 -7.32 12.22
CA ILE A 33 -0.77 -7.97 11.50
C ILE A 33 -1.70 -6.91 10.93
N PHE A 34 -1.90 -6.95 9.62
CA PHE A 34 -2.86 -6.11 8.91
C PHE A 34 -3.73 -6.94 7.98
N LYS A 35 -4.83 -6.33 7.51
CA LYS A 35 -5.68 -6.93 6.48
C LYS A 35 -5.98 -5.95 5.36
N LEU A 36 -6.13 -6.49 4.15
CA LEU A 36 -6.68 -5.77 3.01
C LEU A 36 -8.20 -5.75 3.14
N VAL A 37 -8.77 -4.60 3.48
CA VAL A 37 -10.22 -4.39 3.55
C VAL A 37 -10.82 -4.37 2.14
N ASN A 38 -10.10 -3.80 1.17
CA ASN A 38 -10.47 -3.82 -0.25
C ASN A 38 -9.25 -4.13 -1.11
N SER A 39 -8.99 -5.42 -1.32
CA SER A 39 -7.82 -5.91 -2.08
C SER A 39 -7.78 -5.41 -3.53
N LYS A 40 -8.94 -5.24 -4.18
CA LYS A 40 -9.02 -4.69 -5.55
C LYS A 40 -8.59 -3.23 -5.61
N ALA A 41 -8.96 -2.41 -4.63
CA ALA A 41 -8.53 -1.02 -4.55
C ALA A 41 -7.01 -0.91 -4.32
N VAL A 42 -6.48 -1.73 -3.41
CA VAL A 42 -5.03 -1.78 -3.13
C VAL A 42 -4.22 -2.19 -4.37
N ALA A 43 -4.66 -3.23 -5.11
CA ALA A 43 -4.01 -3.65 -6.35
C ALA A 43 -4.03 -2.56 -7.44
N ARG A 44 -5.13 -1.79 -7.53
CA ARG A 44 -5.22 -0.65 -8.46
C ARG A 44 -4.24 0.46 -8.10
N LEU A 45 -4.14 0.81 -6.82
CA LEU A 45 -3.19 1.82 -6.33
C LEU A 45 -1.75 1.38 -6.62
N LEU A 46 -1.41 0.12 -6.32
CA LEU A 46 -0.08 -0.43 -6.61
C LEU A 46 0.27 -0.38 -8.11
N GLY A 47 -0.71 -0.67 -8.97
CA GLY A 47 -0.54 -0.56 -10.42
C GLY A 47 -0.34 0.88 -10.89
N GLN A 48 -0.95 1.87 -10.22
CA GLN A 48 -0.74 3.29 -10.52
C GLN A 48 0.63 3.77 -10.07
N THR A 49 1.06 3.40 -8.85
CA THR A 49 2.38 3.78 -8.32
C THR A 49 3.52 3.20 -9.17
N GLN A 50 3.45 1.92 -9.57
CA GLN A 50 4.46 1.31 -10.44
C GLN A 50 4.58 1.98 -11.81
N LYS A 51 3.45 2.45 -12.38
CA LYS A 51 3.48 3.21 -13.64
C LYS A 51 4.20 4.53 -13.45
N GLN A 52 3.88 5.28 -12.39
CA GLN A 52 4.52 6.56 -12.10
C GLN A 52 6.04 6.42 -11.95
N THR A 53 6.51 5.48 -11.12
CA THR A 53 7.95 5.23 -10.93
C THR A 53 8.66 4.85 -12.23
N ARG A 54 7.98 4.17 -13.16
CA ARG A 54 8.55 3.80 -14.46
C ARG A 54 8.72 4.98 -15.42
N TYR A 55 7.96 6.06 -15.26
CA TYR A 55 8.09 7.28 -16.08
C TYR A 55 9.08 8.30 -15.50
N GLU A 56 9.55 8.12 -14.27
CA GLU A 56 10.53 8.98 -13.58
C GLU A 56 11.98 8.48 -13.71
N LEU A 57 12.19 7.40 -14.46
CA LEU A 57 13.50 6.81 -14.82
C LEU A 57 13.78 7.01 -16.30
#